data_AF-A0A644YXA2-F1
#
_entry.id   AF-A0A644YXA2-F1
#
_cell.length_a   1.000
_cell.length_b   1.000
_cell.length_c   1.000
_cell.angle_alpha   90.00
_cell.angle_beta   90.00
_cell.angle_gamma   90.00
#
_symmetry.space_group_name_H-M   'P 1'
#
loop_
_entity.id
_entity.type
_entity.pdbx_description
1 polymer ?
#
loop_
_entity_poly.entity_id
_entity_poly.type
_entity_poly.pdbx_seq_one_letter_code
_entity_poly.pdbx_strand_id
1 'polypeptide(L)'
;MIAAPVILILDRNLDRIFPNQGTFLYVSILVFLTILVCILLFHLQKNPDALSQMADKVVKRFGKTEPSALRLKKFFGEVEAFLSHLSLFFSGSKKNIFFSIFTTLLFLLTLFLFPVLLIRDLNPSVSTVEIILSQIVITFVMYFAPTPGSSGVAEAAFILLFSNDVEKGDLVSLTFVWRLFTMYLGIVFGMVVFYAQLFEAKPNEKARNRRNRHE
;
A
#
# COMPACT_ATOMS: atom_id res chain seq x y z
N MET A 1 -5.22 -6.96 -1.59
CA MET A 1 -5.60 -8.19 -0.85
C MET A 1 -5.71 -9.41 -1.77
N ILE A 2 -6.29 -9.32 -2.98
CA ILE A 2 -6.42 -10.47 -3.90
C ILE A 2 -5.07 -11.04 -4.40
N ALA A 3 -4.04 -10.21 -4.52
CA ALA A 3 -2.73 -10.66 -4.96
C ALA A 3 -2.03 -11.58 -3.94
N ALA A 4 -2.15 -11.29 -2.63
CA ALA A 4 -1.43 -12.02 -1.58
C ALA A 4 -1.67 -13.54 -1.56
N PRO A 5 -2.93 -14.05 -1.63
CA PRO A 5 -3.14 -15.49 -1.69
C PRO A 5 -2.70 -16.12 -3.01
N VAL A 6 -2.84 -15.39 -4.13
CA VAL A 6 -2.41 -15.86 -5.45
C VAL A 6 -0.88 -16.00 -5.51
N ILE A 7 -0.15 -15.05 -4.92
CA ILE A 7 1.31 -15.06 -4.87
C ILE A 7 1.82 -16.19 -3.98
N LEU A 8 1.15 -16.48 -2.86
CA LEU A 8 1.54 -17.56 -1.97
C LEU A 8 1.42 -18.95 -2.62
N ILE A 9 0.60 -19.08 -3.67
CA ILE A 9 0.49 -20.30 -4.50
C ILE A 9 1.57 -20.35 -5.60
N LEU A 10 2.02 -19.19 -6.10
CA LEU A 10 2.88 -19.08 -7.29
C LEU A 10 4.38 -18.96 -6.96
N ASP A 11 4.72 -18.43 -5.79
CA ASP A 11 6.12 -18.16 -5.42
C ASP A 11 6.75 -19.36 -4.72
N ARG A 12 7.61 -20.09 -5.45
CA ARG A 12 8.39 -21.22 -4.93
C ARG A 12 9.34 -20.83 -3.79
N ASN A 13 9.68 -19.56 -3.66
CA ASN A 13 10.49 -19.09 -2.52
C ASN A 13 9.71 -19.10 -1.21
N LEU A 14 8.37 -19.02 -1.25
CA LEU A 14 7.51 -19.03 -0.06
C LEU A 14 7.24 -20.43 0.50
N ASP A 15 7.24 -21.47 -0.35
CA ASP A 15 7.14 -22.89 0.08
C ASP A 15 8.26 -23.30 1.03
N ARG A 16 9.35 -22.52 1.07
CA ARG A 16 10.49 -22.72 1.98
C ARG A 16 10.25 -22.12 3.36
N ILE A 17 9.44 -21.07 3.46
CA ILE A 17 9.09 -20.38 4.72
C ILE A 17 7.91 -21.09 5.39
N PHE A 18 6.97 -21.61 4.60
CA PHE A 18 5.81 -22.36 5.07
C PHE A 18 5.88 -23.79 4.51
N PRO A 19 6.18 -24.82 5.32
CA PRO A 19 6.28 -26.19 4.83
C PRO A 19 4.94 -26.73 4.31
N ASN A 20 5.01 -27.56 3.27
CA ASN A 20 3.91 -28.03 2.40
C ASN A 20 2.54 -28.34 3.05
N GLN A 21 2.51 -28.86 4.29
CA GLN A 21 1.25 -29.19 4.98
C GLN A 21 0.54 -27.96 5.55
N GLY A 22 1.28 -26.90 5.90
CA GLY A 22 0.74 -25.63 6.37
C GLY A 22 0.35 -24.69 5.24
N THR A 23 1.08 -24.72 4.12
CA THR A 23 0.90 -23.77 3.00
C THR A 23 -0.52 -23.76 2.48
N PHE A 24 -1.12 -24.94 2.22
CA PHE A 24 -2.49 -25.03 1.72
C PHE A 24 -3.51 -24.43 2.69
N LEU A 25 -3.32 -24.63 3.99
CA LEU A 25 -4.20 -24.12 5.05
C LEU A 25 -4.05 -22.60 5.19
N TYR A 26 -2.82 -22.06 5.15
CA TYR A 26 -2.57 -20.62 5.14
C TYR A 26 -3.14 -19.94 3.90
N VAL A 27 -2.92 -20.49 2.71
CA VAL A 27 -3.52 -20.00 1.45
C VAL A 27 -5.04 -19.95 1.60
N SER A 28 -5.65 -21.04 2.05
CA SER A 28 -7.11 -21.14 2.18
C SER A 28 -7.68 -20.09 3.15
N ILE A 29 -7.02 -19.87 4.30
CA ILE A 29 -7.40 -18.82 5.25
C ILE A 29 -7.26 -17.43 4.63
N LEU A 30 -6.18 -17.17 3.91
CA LEU A 30 -5.89 -15.85 3.34
C LEU A 30 -6.82 -15.52 2.16
N VAL A 31 -7.14 -16.51 1.31
CA VAL A 31 -8.19 -16.43 0.29
C VAL A 31 -9.54 -16.14 0.94
N PHE A 32 -9.92 -16.92 1.95
CA PHE A 32 -11.18 -16.75 2.66
C PHE A 32 -11.30 -15.35 3.29
N LEU A 33 -10.24 -14.89 3.96
CA LEU A 33 -10.19 -13.56 4.57
C LEU A 33 -10.27 -12.45 3.52
N THR A 34 -9.61 -12.63 2.37
CA THR A 34 -9.71 -11.69 1.25
C THR A 34 -11.13 -11.60 0.70
N ILE A 35 -11.78 -12.75 0.47
CA ILE A 35 -13.16 -12.82 -0.01
C ILE A 35 -14.11 -12.17 1.03
N LEU A 36 -13.91 -12.47 2.31
CA LEU A 36 -14.70 -11.92 3.40
C LEU A 36 -14.58 -10.39 3.48
N VAL A 37 -13.37 -9.85 3.36
CA VAL A 37 -13.16 -8.39 3.33
C VAL A 37 -13.78 -7.77 2.09
N CYS A 38 -13.66 -8.38 0.91
CA CYS A 38 -14.31 -7.90 -0.31
C CYS A 38 -15.84 -7.87 -0.17
N ILE A 39 -16.44 -8.93 0.39
CA ILE A 39 -17.89 -9.00 0.65
C ILE A 39 -18.30 -7.94 1.67
N LEU A 40 -17.52 -7.76 2.74
CA LEU A 40 -17.77 -6.74 3.75
C LEU A 40 -17.74 -5.34 3.12
N LEU A 41 -16.70 -5.02 2.34
CA LEU A 41 -16.59 -3.74 1.64
C LEU A 41 -17.76 -3.52 0.68
N PHE A 42 -18.16 -4.54 -0.08
CA PHE A 42 -19.30 -4.45 -0.98
C PHE A 42 -20.63 -4.23 -0.23
N HIS A 43 -20.83 -4.92 0.90
CA HIS A 43 -22.02 -4.77 1.73
C HIS A 43 -22.06 -3.40 2.42
N LEU A 44 -20.92 -2.90 2.90
CA LEU A 44 -20.77 -1.57 3.51
C LEU A 44 -20.95 -0.47 2.46
N GLN A 45 -20.51 -0.67 1.22
CA GLN A 45 -20.72 0.27 0.13
C GLN A 45 -22.20 0.37 -0.27
N LYS A 46 -22.95 -0.74 -0.27
CA LYS A 46 -24.37 -0.73 -0.62
C LYS A 46 -25.28 -0.25 0.50
N ASN A 47 -24.90 -0.49 1.75
CA ASN A 47 -25.68 -0.14 2.93
C ASN A 47 -24.87 0.82 3.83
N PRO A 48 -24.82 2.12 3.51
CA PRO A 48 -24.14 3.10 4.36
C PRO A 48 -24.70 3.11 5.79
N ASP A 49 -26.01 2.88 5.96
CA ASP A 49 -26.67 2.76 7.26
C ASP A 49 -26.27 1.51 8.07
N ALA A 50 -25.71 0.48 7.42
CA ALA A 50 -25.22 -0.70 8.13
C ALA A 50 -23.96 -0.36 8.95
N LEU A 51 -23.12 0.55 8.46
CA LEU A 51 -21.93 0.98 9.16
C LEU A 51 -22.28 1.78 10.43
N SER A 52 -23.23 2.72 10.33
CA SER A 52 -23.68 3.51 11.48
C SER A 52 -24.35 2.62 12.56
N GLN A 53 -25.16 1.63 12.15
CA GLN A 53 -25.75 0.65 13.07
C GLN A 53 -24.72 -0.29 13.71
N MET A 54 -23.70 -0.71 12.96
CA MET A 54 -22.58 -1.48 13.49
C MET A 54 -21.76 -0.65 14.48
N ALA A 55 -21.50 0.62 14.16
CA ALA A 55 -20.80 1.56 15.02
C ALA A 55 -21.51 1.71 16.37
N ASP A 56 -22.82 1.93 16.36
CA ASP A 56 -23.62 2.07 17.59
C ASP A 56 -23.63 0.79 18.43
N LYS A 57 -23.71 -0.40 17.80
CA LYS A 57 -23.64 -1.68 18.52
C LYS A 57 -22.26 -1.92 19.14
N VAL A 58 -21.20 -1.59 18.41
CA VAL A 58 -19.81 -1.78 18.87
C VAL A 58 -19.48 -0.78 19.97
N VAL A 59 -19.89 0.48 19.84
CA VAL A 59 -19.71 1.51 20.88
C VAL A 59 -20.50 1.14 22.14
N LYS A 60 -21.74 0.67 22.03
CA LYS A 60 -22.51 0.20 23.21
C LYS A 60 -21.90 -1.02 23.90
N ARG A 61 -21.24 -1.92 23.13
CA ARG A 61 -20.68 -3.18 23.66
C ARG A 61 -19.25 -3.04 24.20
N PHE A 62 -18.42 -2.23 23.54
CA PHE A 62 -16.98 -2.07 23.83
C PHE A 62 -16.60 -0.67 24.34
N GLY A 63 -17.43 0.34 24.07
CA GLY A 63 -17.29 1.71 24.57
C GLY A 63 -17.73 1.87 26.02
N LYS A 64 -17.29 0.98 26.92
CA LYS A 64 -17.62 1.05 28.36
C LYS A 64 -17.03 2.28 29.07
N THR A 65 -16.12 3.00 28.42
CA THR A 65 -15.49 4.23 28.92
C THR A 65 -15.65 5.35 27.89
N GLU A 66 -15.94 6.57 28.35
CA GLU A 66 -16.00 7.81 27.54
C GLU A 66 -14.88 7.91 26.47
N PRO A 67 -13.57 7.72 26.79
CA PRO A 67 -12.52 7.83 25.80
C PRO A 67 -12.50 6.69 24.76
N SER A 68 -12.96 5.48 25.11
CA SER A 68 -13.01 4.36 24.16
C SER A 68 -14.19 4.48 23.20
N ALA A 69 -15.33 4.98 23.68
CA ALA A 69 -16.49 5.30 22.85
C ALA A 69 -16.14 6.39 21.81
N LEU A 70 -15.43 7.44 22.21
CA LEU A 70 -15.02 8.53 21.31
C LEU A 70 -14.02 8.04 20.24
N ARG A 71 -13.05 7.21 20.61
CA ARG A 71 -12.08 6.62 19.66
C ARG A 71 -12.77 5.73 18.63
N LEU A 72 -13.68 4.87 19.08
CA LEU A 72 -14.46 4.02 18.19
C LEU A 72 -15.31 4.86 17.24
N LYS A 73 -16.01 5.88 17.74
CA LYS A 73 -16.82 6.78 16.91
C LYS A 73 -15.98 7.51 15.86
N LYS A 74 -14.78 7.98 16.21
CA LYS A 74 -13.83 8.56 15.25
C LYS A 74 -13.41 7.56 14.18
N PHE A 75 -13.00 6.35 14.59
CA PHE A 75 -12.63 5.29 13.65
C PHE A 75 -13.77 4.95 12.68
N PHE A 76 -15.00 4.77 13.17
CA PHE A 76 -16.15 4.51 12.31
C PHE A 76 -16.46 5.69 11.38
N GLY A 77 -16.30 6.93 11.85
CA GLY A 77 -16.42 8.12 10.99
C GLY A 77 -15.35 8.19 9.90
N GLU A 78 -14.10 7.80 10.20
CA GLU A 78 -13.03 7.68 9.20
C GLU A 78 -13.33 6.59 8.16
N VAL A 79 -13.86 5.44 8.60
CA VAL A 79 -14.30 4.36 7.70
C VAL A 79 -15.46 4.83 6.81
N GLU A 80 -16.42 5.56 7.36
CA GLU A 80 -17.56 6.10 6.60
C GLU A 80 -17.10 7.12 5.56
N ALA A 81 -16.17 8.01 5.93
CA ALA A 81 -15.55 8.96 5.01
C ALA A 81 -14.79 8.22 3.91
N PHE A 82 -14.01 7.19 4.24
CA PHE A 82 -13.30 6.36 3.27
C PHE A 82 -14.27 5.68 2.28
N LEU A 83 -15.34 5.06 2.77
CA LEU A 83 -16.35 4.43 1.90
C LEU A 83 -17.08 5.46 1.03
N SER A 84 -17.35 6.64 1.56
CA SER A 84 -17.96 7.74 0.80
C SER A 84 -17.06 8.20 -0.34
N HIS A 85 -15.75 8.35 -0.08
CA HIS A 85 -14.76 8.65 -1.12
C HIS A 85 -14.59 7.50 -2.13
N LEU A 86 -14.64 6.26 -1.67
CA LEU A 86 -14.61 5.09 -2.54
C LEU A 86 -15.83 5.04 -3.45
N SER A 87 -17.02 5.32 -2.92
CA SER A 87 -18.24 5.45 -3.70
C SER A 87 -18.11 6.56 -4.74
N LEU A 88 -17.60 7.74 -4.36
CA LEU A 88 -17.38 8.84 -5.29
C LEU A 88 -16.40 8.48 -6.41
N PHE A 89 -15.33 7.73 -6.10
CA PHE A 89 -14.41 7.20 -7.10
C PHE A 89 -15.13 6.28 -8.10
N PHE A 90 -15.97 5.35 -7.63
CA PHE A 90 -16.73 4.45 -8.50
C PHE A 90 -17.93 5.10 -9.21
N SER A 91 -18.45 6.21 -8.69
CA SER A 91 -19.50 7.02 -9.33
C SER A 91 -18.96 7.92 -10.45
N GLY A 92 -17.64 8.02 -10.61
CA GLY A 92 -17.00 8.76 -11.69
C GLY A 92 -17.25 8.16 -13.08
N SER A 93 -16.76 8.85 -14.12
CA SER A 93 -16.86 8.34 -15.48
C SER A 93 -16.07 7.02 -15.62
N LYS A 94 -16.62 6.03 -16.33
CA LYS A 94 -15.96 4.74 -16.55
C LYS A 94 -14.57 4.89 -17.17
N LYS A 95 -14.37 5.92 -18.01
CA LYS A 95 -13.08 6.27 -18.62
C LYS A 95 -12.06 6.72 -17.57
N ASN A 96 -12.44 7.61 -16.65
CA ASN A 96 -11.54 8.11 -15.62
C ASN A 96 -11.13 7.00 -14.64
N ILE A 97 -12.07 6.13 -14.28
CA ILE A 97 -11.78 4.96 -13.43
C ILE A 97 -10.78 4.03 -14.14
N PHE A 98 -11.02 3.72 -15.42
CA PHE A 98 -10.10 2.89 -16.21
C PHE A 98 -8.70 3.51 -16.30
N PHE A 99 -8.58 4.80 -16.63
CA PHE A 99 -7.29 5.48 -16.68
C PHE A 99 -6.59 5.51 -15.32
N SER A 100 -7.32 5.67 -14.24
CA SER A 100 -6.77 5.66 -12.87
C SER A 100 -6.20 4.28 -12.53
N ILE A 101 -6.96 3.21 -12.80
CA ILE A 101 -6.52 1.83 -12.60
C ILE A 101 -5.31 1.52 -13.48
N PHE A 102 -5.37 1.86 -14.77
CA PHE A 102 -4.30 1.62 -15.72
C PHE A 102 -3.00 2.34 -15.31
N THR A 103 -3.09 3.61 -14.92
CA THR A 103 -1.93 4.39 -14.46
C THR A 103 -1.36 3.79 -13.17
N THR A 104 -2.21 3.33 -12.25
CA THR A 104 -1.78 2.65 -11.02
C THR A 104 -1.06 1.34 -11.33
N LEU A 105 -1.58 0.53 -12.25
CA LEU A 105 -0.94 -0.71 -12.69
C LEU A 105 0.40 -0.44 -13.37
N LEU A 106 0.47 0.59 -14.22
CA LEU A 106 1.71 1.00 -14.87
C LEU A 106 2.76 1.48 -13.87
N PHE A 107 2.33 2.25 -12.87
CA PHE A 107 3.18 2.68 -11.75
C PHE A 107 3.73 1.48 -10.98
N LEU A 108 2.87 0.53 -10.59
CA LEU A 108 3.30 -0.68 -9.89
C LEU A 108 4.22 -1.56 -10.73
N LEU A 109 3.94 -1.72 -12.03
CA LEU A 109 4.80 -2.45 -12.94
C LEU A 109 6.19 -1.82 -13.00
N THR A 110 6.25 -0.50 -13.16
CA THR A 110 7.52 0.24 -13.17
C THR A 110 8.27 0.07 -11.85
N LEU A 111 7.55 0.14 -10.72
CA LEU A 111 8.12 -0.06 -9.39
C LEU A 111 8.77 -1.45 -9.23
N PHE A 112 8.13 -2.50 -9.74
CA PHE A 112 8.63 -3.87 -9.65
C PHE A 112 9.70 -4.22 -10.70
N LEU A 113 9.75 -3.50 -11.82
CA LEU A 113 10.78 -3.70 -12.84
C LEU A 113 12.18 -3.28 -12.36
N PHE A 114 12.31 -2.30 -11.46
CA PHE A 114 13.61 -1.88 -10.94
C PHE A 114 14.36 -3.04 -10.24
N PRO A 115 13.79 -3.75 -9.24
CA PRO A 115 14.41 -4.94 -8.66
C PRO A 115 14.70 -6.04 -9.67
N VAL A 116 13.83 -6.25 -10.67
CA VAL A 116 14.06 -7.24 -11.72
C VAL A 116 15.34 -6.96 -12.48
N LEU A 117 15.56 -5.70 -12.89
CA LEU A 117 16.77 -5.32 -13.61
C LEU A 117 18.02 -5.51 -12.74
N LEU A 118 17.96 -5.08 -11.48
CA LEU A 118 19.11 -5.17 -10.57
C LEU A 118 19.48 -6.62 -10.22
N ILE A 119 18.49 -7.48 -9.94
CA ILE A 119 18.75 -8.88 -9.57
C ILE A 119 19.22 -9.67 -10.79
N ARG A 120 18.64 -9.42 -11.97
CA ARG A 120 19.00 -10.14 -13.19
C ARG A 120 20.39 -9.79 -13.70
N ASP A 121 20.88 -8.59 -13.39
CA ASP A 121 22.26 -8.18 -13.68
C ASP A 121 23.27 -9.00 -12.87
N LEU A 122 22.95 -9.30 -11.60
CA LEU A 122 23.80 -10.11 -10.72
C LEU A 122 23.65 -11.62 -10.94
N ASN A 123 22.40 -12.09 -11.12
CA ASN A 123 22.10 -13.48 -11.37
C ASN A 123 21.07 -13.64 -12.49
N PRO A 124 21.52 -13.90 -13.74
CA PRO A 124 20.64 -14.09 -14.88
C PRO A 124 19.76 -15.34 -14.83
N SER A 125 20.03 -16.28 -13.92
CA SER A 125 19.28 -17.55 -13.81
C SER A 125 17.93 -17.41 -13.12
N VAL A 126 17.74 -16.33 -12.35
CA VAL A 126 16.49 -16.06 -11.62
C VAL A 126 15.42 -15.61 -12.60
N SER A 127 14.22 -16.20 -12.50
CA SER A 127 13.14 -15.82 -13.41
C SER A 127 12.56 -14.45 -13.04
N THR A 128 12.21 -13.65 -14.06
CA THR A 128 11.54 -12.35 -13.86
C THR A 128 10.26 -12.48 -13.03
N VAL A 129 9.52 -13.59 -13.23
CA VAL A 129 8.26 -13.84 -12.53
C VAL A 129 8.50 -14.05 -11.04
N GLU A 130 9.48 -14.87 -10.65
CA GLU A 130 9.83 -15.09 -9.24
C GLU A 130 10.25 -13.79 -8.56
N ILE A 131 11.06 -12.95 -9.23
CA ILE A 131 11.46 -11.65 -8.67
C ILE A 131 10.23 -10.75 -8.44
N ILE A 132 9.31 -10.66 -9.41
CA ILE A 132 8.10 -9.85 -9.26
C ILE A 132 7.22 -10.38 -8.13
N LEU A 133 7.04 -11.71 -8.04
CA LEU A 133 6.24 -12.33 -6.97
C LEU A 133 6.82 -11.99 -5.60
N SER A 134 8.12 -12.20 -5.41
CA SER A 134 8.83 -11.85 -4.17
C SER A 134 8.76 -10.34 -3.87
N GLN A 135 8.83 -9.47 -4.89
CA GLN A 135 8.65 -8.02 -4.71
C GLN A 135 7.26 -7.63 -4.21
N ILE A 136 6.22 -8.30 -4.69
CA ILE A 136 4.87 -8.04 -4.20
C ILE A 136 4.73 -8.51 -2.74
N VAL A 137 5.38 -9.62 -2.36
CA VAL A 137 5.44 -10.07 -0.94
C VAL A 137 6.15 -9.04 -0.08
N ILE A 138 7.33 -8.57 -0.49
CA ILE A 138 8.09 -7.55 0.24
C ILE A 138 7.23 -6.31 0.41
N THR A 139 6.58 -5.84 -0.66
CA THR A 139 5.68 -4.68 -0.62
C THR A 139 4.50 -4.89 0.32
N PHE A 140 3.93 -6.10 0.34
CA PHE A 140 2.86 -6.44 1.27
C PHE A 140 3.31 -6.39 2.73
N VAL A 141 4.45 -7.00 3.05
CA VAL A 141 5.03 -6.99 4.40
C VAL A 141 5.36 -5.56 4.82
N MET A 142 5.86 -4.73 3.89
CA MET A 142 6.17 -3.33 4.16
C MET A 142 4.95 -2.52 4.61
N TYR A 143 3.73 -2.82 4.16
CA TYR A 143 2.51 -2.11 4.60
C TYR A 143 2.19 -2.28 6.09
N PHE A 144 2.69 -3.35 6.72
CA PHE A 144 2.49 -3.60 8.15
C PHE A 144 3.64 -3.06 9.01
N ALA A 145 4.69 -2.51 8.39
CA ALA A 145 5.82 -1.99 9.14
C ALA A 145 5.46 -0.68 9.85
N PRO A 146 5.60 -0.59 11.18
CA PRO A 146 5.29 0.63 11.93
C PRO A 146 6.36 1.73 11.75
N THR A 147 7.39 1.49 10.94
CA THR A 147 8.49 2.43 10.71
C THR A 147 8.24 3.26 9.46
N PRO A 148 8.34 4.60 9.53
CA PRO A 148 8.26 5.44 8.34
C PRO A 148 9.41 5.06 7.39
N GLY A 149 9.07 4.63 6.17
CA GLY A 149 10.04 4.15 5.17
C GLY A 149 10.43 2.66 5.26
N SER A 150 9.85 1.89 6.19
CA SER A 150 9.96 0.43 6.27
C SER A 150 11.40 -0.12 6.16
N SER A 151 12.40 0.62 6.64
CA SER A 151 13.82 0.32 6.36
C SER A 151 14.27 -1.05 6.85
N GLY A 152 14.14 -1.30 8.15
CA GLY A 152 14.55 -2.59 8.72
C GLY A 152 13.71 -3.77 8.23
N VAL A 153 12.40 -3.57 8.05
CA VAL A 153 11.50 -4.65 7.62
C VAL A 153 11.73 -5.01 6.15
N ALA A 154 11.90 -4.03 5.26
CA ALA A 154 12.12 -4.38 3.86
C ALA A 154 13.52 -4.91 3.58
N GLU A 155 14.57 -4.46 4.26
CA GLU A 155 15.90 -5.07 4.13
C GLU A 155 15.88 -6.53 4.58
N ALA A 156 15.25 -6.82 5.73
CA ALA A 156 15.08 -8.18 6.20
C ALA A 156 14.26 -9.02 5.20
N ALA A 157 13.12 -8.52 4.71
CA ALA A 157 12.28 -9.23 3.75
C ALA A 157 13.01 -9.49 2.42
N PHE A 158 13.80 -8.53 1.94
CA PHE A 158 14.59 -8.65 0.72
C PHE A 158 15.69 -9.71 0.86
N ILE A 159 16.44 -9.66 1.96
CA ILE A 159 17.48 -10.66 2.25
C ILE A 159 16.85 -12.04 2.41
N LEU A 160 15.74 -12.17 3.14
CA LEU A 160 15.09 -13.46 3.36
C LEU A 160 14.64 -14.10 2.05
N LEU A 161 14.04 -13.34 1.14
CA LEU A 161 13.50 -13.87 -0.11
C LEU A 161 14.57 -14.11 -1.19
N PHE A 162 15.63 -13.31 -1.25
CA PHE A 162 16.67 -13.40 -2.30
C PHE A 162 18.02 -13.97 -1.84
N SER A 163 18.17 -14.39 -0.58
CA SER A 163 19.45 -14.91 -0.02
C SER A 163 20.00 -16.16 -0.69
N ASN A 164 19.19 -16.93 -1.42
CA ASN A 164 19.66 -18.09 -2.19
C ASN A 164 19.98 -17.74 -3.65
N ASP A 165 19.53 -16.58 -4.12
CA ASP A 165 19.67 -16.16 -5.50
C ASP A 165 20.84 -15.20 -5.70
N VAL A 166 21.17 -14.40 -4.68
CA VAL A 166 22.23 -13.39 -4.71
C VAL A 166 23.03 -13.44 -3.41
N GLU A 167 24.33 -13.15 -3.50
CA GLU A 167 25.21 -13.13 -2.32
C GLU A 167 24.77 -12.05 -1.31
N LYS A 168 24.85 -12.37 -0.01
CA LYS A 168 24.34 -11.49 1.06
C LYS A 168 24.97 -10.10 1.08
N GLY A 169 26.22 -9.97 0.65
CA GLY A 169 26.90 -8.68 0.54
C GLY A 169 26.25 -7.76 -0.50
N ASP A 170 25.85 -8.32 -1.63
CA ASP A 170 25.25 -7.56 -2.73
C ASP A 170 23.77 -7.22 -2.48
N LEU A 171 23.05 -8.04 -1.71
CA LEU A 171 21.64 -7.80 -1.38
C LEU A 171 21.41 -6.48 -0.63
N VAL A 172 22.32 -6.11 0.27
CA VAL A 172 22.23 -4.84 1.02
C VAL A 172 22.43 -3.65 0.07
N SER A 173 23.46 -3.72 -0.77
CA SER A 173 23.74 -2.70 -1.78
C SER A 173 22.58 -2.55 -2.77
N LEU A 174 22.04 -3.68 -3.24
CA LEU A 174 20.94 -3.72 -4.19
C LEU A 174 19.65 -3.15 -3.61
N THR A 175 19.35 -3.45 -2.33
CA THR A 175 18.21 -2.86 -1.63
C THR A 175 18.35 -1.34 -1.52
N PHE A 176 19.57 -0.85 -1.27
CA PHE A 176 19.85 0.59 -1.23
C PHE A 176 19.65 1.25 -2.60
N VAL A 177 20.21 0.67 -3.66
CA VAL A 177 20.07 1.18 -5.03
C VAL A 177 18.60 1.18 -5.46
N TRP A 178 17.86 0.10 -5.19
CA TRP A 178 16.43 0.03 -5.46
C TRP A 178 15.66 1.16 -4.75
N ARG A 179 15.93 1.40 -3.46
CA ARG A 179 15.31 2.49 -2.68
C ARG A 179 15.69 3.87 -3.20
N LEU A 180 16.92 4.04 -3.67
CA LEU A 180 17.36 5.29 -4.27
C LEU A 180 16.48 5.67 -5.47
N PHE A 181 16.28 4.74 -6.39
CA PHE A 181 15.47 4.99 -7.59
C PHE A 181 13.97 5.08 -7.31
N THR A 182 13.44 4.25 -6.41
CA THR A 182 11.99 4.14 -6.22
C THR A 182 11.43 5.07 -5.15
N MET A 183 12.21 5.38 -4.11
CA MET A 183 11.76 6.17 -2.97
C MET A 183 12.46 7.53 -2.92
N TYR A 184 13.79 7.56 -2.94
CA TYR A 184 14.52 8.81 -2.69
C TYR A 184 14.37 9.81 -3.83
N LEU A 185 14.39 9.36 -5.10
CA LEU A 185 14.07 10.24 -6.23
C LEU A 185 12.65 10.80 -6.12
N GLY A 186 11.67 9.97 -5.76
CA GLY A 186 10.29 10.41 -5.55
C GLY A 186 10.18 11.50 -4.47
N ILE A 187 10.91 11.35 -3.37
CA ILE A 187 10.98 12.34 -2.30
C ILE A 187 11.61 13.65 -2.81
N VAL A 188 12.70 13.59 -3.57
CA VAL A 188 13.34 14.77 -4.15
C VAL A 188 12.39 15.51 -5.09
N PHE A 189 11.74 14.82 -6.03
CA PHE A 189 10.77 15.43 -6.93
C PHE A 189 9.58 16.03 -6.16
N GLY A 190 9.04 15.30 -5.18
CA GLY A 190 7.96 15.77 -4.31
C GLY A 190 8.34 17.04 -3.54
N MET A 191 9.57 17.09 -2.99
CA MET A 191 10.09 18.28 -2.32
C MET A 191 10.21 19.47 -3.29
N VAL A 192 10.76 19.27 -4.48
CA VAL A 192 10.92 20.34 -5.48
C VAL A 192 9.55 20.93 -5.86
N VAL A 193 8.57 20.08 -6.15
CA VAL A 193 7.20 20.53 -6.49
C VAL A 193 6.56 21.26 -5.31
N PHE A 194 6.69 20.72 -4.10
CA PHE A 194 6.14 21.34 -2.89
C PHE A 194 6.73 22.73 -2.64
N TYR A 195 8.05 22.87 -2.73
CA TYR A 195 8.71 24.16 -2.57
C TYR A 195 8.31 25.14 -3.69
N ALA A 196 8.26 24.69 -4.94
CA ALA A 196 7.80 25.54 -6.06
C ALA A 196 6.39 26.12 -5.80
N GLN A 197 5.44 25.27 -5.39
CA GLN A 197 4.08 25.69 -5.05
C GLN A 197 4.05 26.64 -3.84
N LEU A 198 4.87 26.38 -2.82
CA LEU A 198 4.96 27.25 -1.64
C LEU A 198 5.51 28.65 -1.99
N PHE A 199 6.49 28.71 -2.90
CA PHE A 199 7.03 29.98 -3.39
C PHE A 199 6.07 30.72 -4.34
N GLU A 200 5.22 30.02 -5.08
CA GLU A 200 4.14 30.62 -5.90
C GLU A 200 2.93 31.09 -5.09
N ALA A 201 2.67 30.48 -3.93
CA ALA A 201 1.57 30.89 -3.04
C ALA A 201 1.86 32.22 -2.30
N LYS A 202 3.11 32.49 -1.93
CA LYS A 202 3.53 33.71 -1.19
C LYS A 202 3.32 35.05 -1.94
N PRO A 203 3.54 35.15 -3.27
CA PRO A 203 3.25 36.36 -4.06
C PRO A 203 1.76 36.74 -4.03
N ASN A 204 0.87 35.75 -4.09
CA ASN A 204 -0.56 35.96 -4.29
C ASN A 204 -1.26 36.43 -2.99
N GLU A 205 -0.77 35.99 -1.83
CA GLU A 205 -1.26 36.45 -0.53
C GLU A 205 -0.89 37.93 -0.26
N LYS A 206 0.31 38.37 -0.69
CA LYS A 206 0.73 39.79 -0.58
C LYS A 206 -0.08 40.69 -1.51
N ALA A 207 -0.46 40.23 -2.70
CA ALA A 207 -1.33 40.98 -3.61
C ALA A 207 -2.77 41.09 -3.06
N ARG A 208 -3.32 40.01 -2.49
CA ARG A 208 -4.65 39.99 -1.87
C ARG A 208 -4.76 40.89 -0.64
N ASN A 209 -3.76 40.88 0.24
CA ASN A 209 -3.71 41.73 1.44
C ASN A 209 -3.40 43.22 1.16
N ARG A 210 -2.97 43.57 -0.06
CA ARG A 210 -2.88 44.97 -0.50
C ARG A 210 -4.22 45.48 -1.02
N ARG A 211 -4.99 44.63 -1.72
CA ARG A 211 -6.31 44.98 -2.23
C ARG A 211 -7.32 45.24 -1.10
N ASN A 212 -7.35 44.38 -0.08
CA ASN A 212 -8.25 44.51 1.08
C ASN A 212 -7.87 45.64 2.05
N ARG A 213 -6.76 46.37 1.82
CA ARG A 213 -6.34 47.53 2.62
C ARG A 213 -6.74 48.88 2.00
N HIS A 214 -7.24 48.85 0.78
CA HIS A 214 -7.71 50.03 0.04
C HIS A 214 -9.25 50.05 -0.12
N GLU A 215 -9.93 49.08 0.49
CA GLU A 215 -11.38 49.06 0.73
C GLU A 215 -11.64 49.37 2.20
#